data_AF-A0A6P1J7N1-F1
#
_entry.id   AF-A0A6P1J7N1-F1
#
_cell.length_a   1.000
_cell.length_b   1.000
_cell.length_c   1.000
_cell.angle_alpha   90.00
_cell.angle_beta   90.00
_cell.angle_gamma   90.00
#
_symmetry.space_group_name_H-M   'P 1'
#
loop_
_entity.id
_entity.type
_entity.pdbx_description
1 polymer ?
#
loop_
_entity_poly.entity_id
_entity_poly.type
_entity_poly.pdbx_seq_one_letter_code
_entity_poly.pdbx_strand_id
1 'polypeptide(L)'
;MGVLYLLALVVSITGMVVLDRRFGLFFWADARRAAIVLPAGVVFFLLWDLAGIGLGVFFRGETPYMTGLQLAPELPVEEVLFLTLLCYLSMDVHGFLAKRAEARA
;
A
#
# COMPACT_ATOMS: atom_id res chain seq x y z
N MET A 1 -18.60 -6.65 -13.91
CA MET A 1 -17.29 -6.07 -13.55
C MET A 1 -17.49 -5.19 -12.33
N GLY A 2 -16.91 -5.55 -11.19
CA GLY A 2 -16.98 -4.73 -9.98
C GLY A 2 -15.84 -3.72 -9.95
N VAL A 3 -16.11 -2.49 -9.51
CA VAL A 3 -15.06 -1.46 -9.30
C VAL A 3 -14.97 -1.05 -7.84
N LEU A 4 -15.78 -1.67 -6.97
CA LEU A 4 -15.94 -1.27 -5.58
C LEU A 4 -14.66 -1.46 -4.78
N TYR A 5 -13.92 -2.54 -5.04
CA TYR A 5 -12.65 -2.77 -4.34
C TYR A 5 -11.60 -1.75 -4.75
N LEU A 6 -11.46 -1.49 -6.06
CA LEU A 6 -10.58 -0.45 -6.57
C LEU A 6 -10.92 0.93 -5.99
N LEU A 7 -12.20 1.29 -5.96
CA LEU A 7 -12.65 2.55 -5.36
C LEU A 7 -12.34 2.63 -3.86
N ALA A 8 -12.57 1.54 -3.12
CA ALA A 8 -12.24 1.48 -1.70
C ALA A 8 -10.74 1.72 -1.46
N LEU A 9 -9.86 1.09 -2.26
CA LEU A 9 -8.42 1.30 -2.19
C LEU A 9 -8.04 2.76 -2.48
N VAL A 10 -8.59 3.35 -3.55
CA VAL A 10 -8.30 4.76 -3.88
C VAL A 10 -8.76 5.71 -2.77
N VAL A 11 -9.96 5.48 -2.20
CA VAL A 11 -10.47 6.27 -1.07
C VAL A 11 -9.57 6.11 0.15
N SER A 12 -9.16 4.88 0.48
CA SER A 12 -8.27 4.60 1.61
C SER A 12 -6.89 5.26 1.45
N ILE A 13 -6.26 5.13 0.27
CA ILE A 13 -4.95 5.76 -0.01
C ILE A 13 -5.08 7.29 0.07
N THR A 14 -6.13 7.86 -0.50
CA THR A 14 -6.39 9.31 -0.42
C THR A 14 -6.55 9.73 1.04
N GLY A 15 -7.26 8.96 1.86
CA GLY A 15 -7.38 9.18 3.29
C GLY A 15 -6.04 9.19 4.01
N MET A 16 -5.16 8.23 3.70
CA MET A 16 -3.80 8.20 4.27
C MET A 16 -2.99 9.44 3.86
N VAL A 17 -3.00 9.83 2.58
CA VAL A 17 -2.31 11.04 2.12
C VAL A 17 -2.80 12.31 2.82
N VAL A 18 -4.11 12.42 3.06
CA VAL A 18 -4.71 13.55 3.79
C VAL A 18 -4.27 13.54 5.26
N LEU A 19 -4.24 12.37 5.92
CA LEU A 19 -3.79 12.24 7.30
C LEU A 19 -2.30 12.57 7.44
N ASP A 20 -1.46 12.00 6.58
CA ASP A 20 -0.03 12.28 6.55
C ASP A 20 0.22 13.77 6.34
N ARG A 21 -0.53 14.42 5.43
CA ARG A 21 -0.41 15.88 5.21
C ARG A 21 -0.81 16.68 6.43
N ARG A 22 -1.92 16.31 7.07
CA ARG A 22 -2.47 17.04 8.21
C ARG A 22 -1.55 16.97 9.43
N PHE A 23 -0.94 15.82 9.68
CA PHE A 23 -0.11 15.59 10.86
C PHE A 23 1.40 15.60 10.59
N GLY A 24 1.79 15.74 9.31
CA GLY A 24 3.17 15.77 8.85
C GLY A 24 3.94 14.51 9.26
N LEU A 25 3.39 13.31 9.00
CA LEU A 25 3.85 12.05 9.61
C LEU A 25 5.16 11.55 8.98
N PHE A 26 5.14 11.22 7.69
CA PHE A 26 6.30 10.63 7.01
C PHE A 26 6.56 11.27 5.65
N PHE A 27 5.62 11.21 4.69
CA PHE A 27 5.84 11.77 3.35
C PHE A 27 5.97 13.29 3.39
N TRP A 28 5.16 13.93 4.22
CA TRP A 28 5.21 15.38 4.43
C TRP A 28 6.28 15.82 5.42
N ALA A 29 6.90 14.88 6.15
CA ALA A 29 8.07 15.15 6.99
C ALA A 29 9.37 15.09 6.15
N ASP A 30 9.52 14.10 5.29
CA ASP A 30 10.66 13.95 4.37
C ASP A 30 10.23 13.25 3.06
N ALA A 31 9.89 14.06 2.06
CA ALA A 31 9.41 13.57 0.78
C ALA A 31 10.47 12.76 0.01
N ARG A 32 11.77 13.02 0.23
CA ARG A 32 12.85 12.30 -0.46
C ARG A 32 12.94 10.87 0.06
N ARG A 33 12.94 10.69 1.38
CA ARG A 33 12.93 9.36 2.00
C ARG A 33 11.67 8.60 1.61
N ALA A 34 10.51 9.25 1.69
CA ALA A 34 9.24 8.63 1.36
C ALA A 34 9.15 8.18 -0.10
N ALA A 35 9.66 8.99 -1.04
CA ALA A 35 9.73 8.64 -2.46
C ALA A 35 10.68 7.47 -2.78
N ILE A 36 11.55 7.07 -1.84
CA ILE A 36 12.42 5.90 -1.98
C ILE A 36 11.79 4.69 -1.26
N VAL A 37 11.37 4.88 -0.02
CA VAL A 37 10.85 3.81 0.85
C VAL A 37 9.56 3.22 0.29
N LEU A 38 8.63 4.05 -0.17
CA LEU A 38 7.34 3.59 -0.70
C LEU A 38 7.52 2.66 -1.92
N PRO A 39 8.19 3.07 -3.02
CA PRO A 39 8.38 2.17 -4.15
C PRO A 39 9.28 0.98 -3.81
N ALA A 40 10.28 1.13 -2.93
CA ALA A 40 11.09 -0.01 -2.50
C ALA A 40 10.25 -1.07 -1.78
N GLY A 41 9.35 -0.67 -0.88
CA GLY A 41 8.43 -1.58 -0.19
C GLY A 41 7.46 -2.25 -1.16
N VAL A 42 6.84 -1.48 -2.05
CA VAL A 42 5.90 -2.02 -3.06
C VAL A 42 6.62 -3.02 -3.98
N VAL A 43 7.80 -2.70 -4.48
CA VAL A 43 8.59 -3.62 -5.33
C VAL A 43 8.97 -4.88 -4.55
N PHE A 44 9.41 -4.75 -3.30
CA PHE A 44 9.75 -5.90 -2.46
C PHE A 44 8.55 -6.84 -2.30
N PHE A 45 7.37 -6.33 -1.96
CA PHE A 45 6.19 -7.16 -1.79
C PHE A 45 5.67 -7.74 -3.11
N LEU A 46 5.76 -7.00 -4.22
CA LEU A 46 5.42 -7.57 -5.53
C LEU A 46 6.35 -8.73 -5.91
N LEU A 47 7.65 -8.61 -5.65
CA LEU A 47 8.59 -9.71 -5.87
C LEU A 47 8.28 -10.91 -4.98
N TRP A 48 7.86 -10.64 -3.74
CA TRP A 48 7.41 -11.67 -2.81
C TRP A 48 6.13 -12.38 -3.29
N ASP A 49 5.15 -11.63 -3.77
CA ASP A 49 3.91 -12.17 -4.33
C ASP A 49 4.21 -13.04 -5.56
N LEU A 50 5.03 -12.55 -6.48
CA LEU A 50 5.45 -13.32 -7.65
C LEU A 50 6.16 -14.62 -7.27
N ALA A 51 6.98 -14.61 -6.22
CA ALA A 51 7.60 -15.81 -5.70
C ALA A 51 6.56 -16.78 -5.12
N GLY A 52 5.58 -16.29 -4.35
CA GLY A 52 4.51 -17.10 -3.77
C GLY A 52 3.56 -17.69 -4.82
N ILE A 53 3.25 -16.93 -5.88
CA ILE A 53 2.49 -17.41 -7.05
C ILE A 53 3.30 -18.48 -7.79
N GLY A 54 4.59 -18.23 -8.04
CA GLY A 54 5.47 -19.19 -8.72
C GLY A 54 5.65 -20.51 -7.96
N LEU A 55 5.54 -20.48 -6.63
CA LEU A 55 5.58 -21.66 -5.76
C LEU A 55 4.20 -22.32 -5.58
N GLY A 56 3.12 -21.77 -6.14
CA GLY A 56 1.76 -22.28 -5.97
C GLY A 56 1.23 -22.14 -4.54
N VAL A 57 1.68 -21.12 -3.81
CA VAL A 57 1.23 -20.81 -2.44
C VAL A 57 0.19 -19.69 -2.45
N PHE A 58 0.35 -18.71 -3.35
CA PHE A 58 -0.60 -17.62 -3.52
C PHE A 58 -1.50 -17.82 -4.73
N PHE A 59 -2.79 -17.57 -4.53
CA PHE A 59 -3.85 -17.72 -5.51
C PHE A 59 -4.80 -16.54 -5.42
N ARG A 60 -5.39 -16.17 -6.55
CA ARG A 60 -6.40 -15.13 -6.60
C ARG A 60 -7.73 -15.64 -6.07
N GLY A 61 -8.30 -14.90 -5.11
CA GLY A 61 -9.72 -15.00 -4.80
C GLY A 61 -10.56 -14.29 -5.87
N GLU A 62 -11.36 -15.02 -6.63
CA GLU A 62 -12.36 -14.41 -7.52
C GLU A 62 -13.50 -13.81 -6.69
N THR A 63 -13.65 -12.47 -6.71
CA THR A 63 -14.78 -11.80 -6.07
C THR A 63 -15.52 -10.91 -7.06
N PRO A 64 -16.85 -10.72 -6.92
CA PRO A 64 -17.64 -9.92 -7.86
C PRO A 64 -17.31 -8.42 -7.83
N TYR A 65 -16.50 -7.98 -6.86
CA TYR A 65 -16.15 -6.57 -6.63
C TYR A 65 -14.87 -6.12 -7.35
N MET A 66 -14.11 -7.07 -7.91
CA MET A 66 -12.86 -6.79 -8.63
C MET A 66 -13.11 -6.44 -10.10
N THR A 67 -12.19 -5.66 -10.65
CA THR A 67 -12.25 -5.19 -12.05
C THR A 67 -12.10 -6.33 -13.05
N GLY A 68 -11.45 -7.42 -12.65
CA GLY A 68 -11.08 -8.52 -13.54
C GLY A 68 -9.69 -8.35 -14.16
N LEU A 69 -9.09 -7.15 -14.08
CA LEU A 69 -7.82 -6.83 -14.72
C LEU A 69 -6.63 -7.46 -13.97
N GLN A 70 -5.72 -8.08 -14.72
CA GLN A 70 -4.56 -8.77 -14.18
C GLN A 70 -3.26 -8.15 -14.73
N LEU A 71 -2.26 -8.01 -13.86
CA LEU A 71 -0.89 -7.64 -14.22
C LEU A 71 -0.08 -8.88 -14.64
N ALA A 72 -0.30 -10.00 -13.97
CA ALA A 72 0.29 -11.30 -14.23
C ALA A 72 -0.71 -12.39 -13.85
N PRO A 73 -0.50 -13.67 -14.21
CA PRO A 73 -1.33 -14.77 -13.74
C PRO A 73 -1.47 -14.71 -12.22
N GLU A 74 -2.70 -14.79 -11.71
CA GLU A 74 -3.04 -14.70 -10.29
C GLU A 74 -2.73 -13.34 -9.60
N LEU A 75 -2.24 -12.33 -10.33
CA LEU A 75 -1.86 -11.01 -9.78
C LEU A 75 -2.79 -9.90 -10.30
N PRO A 76 -3.82 -9.48 -9.54
CA PRO A 76 -4.74 -8.43 -9.95
C PRO A 76 -4.11 -7.03 -9.87
N VAL A 77 -4.58 -6.08 -10.69
CA VAL A 77 -4.10 -4.68 -10.66
C VAL A 77 -4.33 -4.02 -9.30
N GLU A 78 -5.43 -4.37 -8.65
CA GLU A 78 -5.78 -3.89 -7.33
C GLU A 78 -4.73 -4.24 -6.27
N GLU A 79 -3.95 -5.31 -6.47
CA GLU A 79 -2.88 -5.71 -5.54
C GLU A 79 -1.81 -4.62 -5.40
N VAL A 80 -1.44 -3.95 -6.50
CA VAL A 80 -0.45 -2.86 -6.47
C VAL A 80 -0.93 -1.71 -5.59
N LEU A 81 -2.22 -1.39 -5.66
CA LEU A 81 -2.83 -0.36 -4.83
C LEU A 81 -2.96 -0.83 -3.37
N PHE A 82 -3.28 -2.09 -3.14
CA PHE A 82 -3.29 -2.66 -1.80
C PHE A 82 -1.91 -2.62 -1.14
N LEU A 83 -0.86 -3.05 -1.85
CA LEU A 83 0.52 -2.98 -1.36
C LEU A 83 0.99 -1.53 -1.17
N THR A 84 0.56 -0.61 -2.05
CA THR A 84 0.79 0.83 -1.87
C THR A 84 0.15 1.31 -0.58
N LEU A 85 -1.13 0.97 -0.34
CA LEU A 85 -1.84 1.30 0.89
C LEU A 85 -1.15 0.72 2.12
N LEU A 86 -0.74 -0.56 2.07
CA LEU A 86 -0.05 -1.25 3.16
C LEU A 86 1.27 -0.56 3.51
N CYS A 87 2.09 -0.25 2.51
CA CYS A 87 3.36 0.45 2.70
C CYS A 87 3.13 1.86 3.26
N TYR A 88 2.21 2.61 2.67
CA TYR A 88 1.90 3.98 3.09
C TYR A 88 1.36 4.02 4.54
N LEU A 89 0.43 3.14 4.88
CA LEU A 89 -0.09 3.00 6.24
C LEU A 89 1.03 2.71 7.24
N SER A 90 1.94 1.81 6.88
CA SER A 90 3.09 1.46 7.73
C SER A 90 4.01 2.67 7.97
N MET A 91 4.25 3.47 6.93
CA MET A 91 5.02 4.72 7.02
C MET A 91 4.33 5.74 7.93
N ASP A 92 3.02 5.93 7.80
CA ASP A 92 2.23 6.84 8.63
C ASP A 92 2.22 6.43 10.10
N VAL A 93 2.03 5.13 10.37
CA VAL A 93 2.11 4.57 11.73
C VAL A 93 3.49 4.81 12.33
N HIS A 94 4.55 4.56 11.56
CA HIS A 94 5.91 4.83 12.01
C HIS A 94 6.12 6.32 12.33
N GLY A 95 5.73 7.23 11.43
CA GLY A 95 5.83 8.67 11.63
C GLY A 95 5.06 9.15 12.86
N PHE A 96 3.85 8.61 13.08
CA PHE A 96 3.05 8.89 14.27
C PHE A 96 3.74 8.45 15.56
N LEU A 97 4.26 7.22 15.59
CA LEU A 97 4.95 6.68 16.76
C LEU A 97 6.25 7.43 17.07
N ALA A 98 7.04 7.78 16.04
CA ALA A 98 8.26 8.55 16.18
C ALA A 98 7.99 9.92 16.84
N LYS A 99 7.00 10.66 16.34
CA LYS A 99 6.58 11.94 16.94
C LYS A 99 6.09 11.78 18.37
N ARG A 100 5.36 10.71 18.68
CA ARG A 100 4.87 10.43 20.04
C ARG A 100 6.00 10.11 21.01
N ALA A 101 7.07 9.47 20.55
CA ALA A 101 8.25 9.20 21.36
C ALA A 101 9.02 10.50 21.65
N GLU A 102 9.21 11.36 20.65
CA GLU A 102 9.86 12.67 20.80
C GLU A 102 9.11 13.58 21.78
N ALA A 103 7.78 13.62 21.72
CA ALA A 103 6.97 14.45 22.63
C ALA A 103 6.96 13.97 24.09
N ARG A 104 7.49 12.77 24.37
CA ARG A 104 7.60 12.20 25.72
C ARG A 104 9.00 12.33 26.33
N ALA A 105 9.99 12.70 25.52
CA ALA A 105 11.38 12.91 25.95
C ALA A 105 11.56 14.35 26.47
#